data_AF-G2GYH1-F1
#
_entry.id   AF-G2GYH1-F1
#
_cell.length_a   1.000
_cell.length_b   1.000
_cell.length_c   1.000
_cell.angle_alpha   90.00
_cell.angle_beta   90.00
_cell.angle_gamma   90.00
#
_symmetry.space_group_name_H-M   'P 1'
#
loop_
_entity.id
_entity.type
_entity.pdbx_description
1 polymer ?
#
loop_
_entity_poly.entity_id
_entity_poly.type
_entity_poly.pdbx_seq_one_letter_code
_entity_poly.pdbx_strand_id
1 'polypeptide(L)'
;MDNPEIIKEVLTSKDPVTAGRGLWEFRIAEDQKFLRGEEITVEIFADVKKVDVTGTSKGKGFAGVVKRWNFRTQDATHGNSLSHRAPGSIGQNQTPGKVFKGKKMAGHLGDERVTVQ
;
A
#
# COMPACT_ATOMS: atom_id res chain seq x y z
N MET A 1 -17.65 23.55 5.15
CA MET A 1 -16.55 22.59 5.33
C MET A 1 -16.02 22.35 3.94
N ASP A 2 -15.07 23.20 3.60
CA ASP A 2 -14.65 23.45 2.22
C ASP A 2 -14.01 22.18 1.67
N ASN A 3 -14.56 21.70 0.56
CA ASN A 3 -14.06 20.54 -0.16
C ASN A 3 -12.89 21.04 -0.99
N PRO A 4 -11.61 20.76 -0.63
CA PRO A 4 -10.48 21.28 -1.39
C PRO A 4 -10.55 20.71 -2.80
N GLU A 5 -10.58 21.61 -3.79
CA GLU A 5 -10.67 21.28 -5.20
C GLU A 5 -9.47 20.41 -5.60
N ILE A 6 -9.74 19.20 -6.08
CA ILE A 6 -8.72 18.37 -6.73
C ILE A 6 -8.49 19.01 -8.10
N ILE A 7 -7.31 19.59 -8.32
CA ILE A 7 -6.89 20.02 -9.65
C ILE A 7 -6.76 18.78 -10.53
N LYS A 8 -7.82 18.46 -11.26
CA LYS A 8 -7.83 17.44 -12.32
C LYS A 8 -7.45 18.08 -13.64
N GLU A 9 -6.25 18.62 -13.75
CA GLU A 9 -5.74 19.06 -15.04
C GLU A 9 -5.00 17.90 -15.70
N VAL A 10 -5.77 17.00 -16.32
CA VAL A 10 -5.23 15.86 -17.07
C VAL A 10 -4.54 16.42 -18.32
N LEU A 11 -3.21 16.41 -18.32
CA LEU A 11 -2.40 16.72 -19.49
C LEU A 11 -2.88 15.85 -20.66
N THR A 12 -3.35 16.49 -21.72
CA THR A 12 -3.93 15.82 -22.90
C THR A 12 -2.90 15.90 -24.03
N SER A 13 -3.01 15.07 -25.09
CA SER A 13 -2.02 15.04 -26.18
C SER A 13 -1.84 16.37 -26.96
N LYS A 14 -2.60 17.42 -26.59
CA LYS A 14 -2.54 18.77 -27.16
C LYS A 14 -1.50 19.67 -26.47
N ASP A 15 -0.90 19.23 -25.38
CA ASP A 15 0.03 20.05 -24.61
C ASP A 15 1.46 19.90 -25.10
N PRO A 16 2.30 20.95 -25.04
CA PRO A 16 3.70 20.89 -25.46
C PRO A 16 4.60 20.19 -24.42
N VAL A 17 4.11 19.09 -23.81
CA VAL A 17 4.82 18.36 -22.74
C VAL A 17 5.14 16.94 -23.23
N THR A 18 6.39 16.50 -23.00
CA THR A 18 6.82 15.15 -23.35
C THR A 18 6.08 14.11 -22.50
N ALA A 19 5.65 13.01 -23.12
CA ALA A 19 4.94 11.94 -22.42
C ALA A 19 5.81 11.33 -21.31
N GLY A 20 5.34 11.45 -20.07
CA GLY A 20 5.98 10.85 -18.89
C GLY A 20 5.61 9.38 -18.70
N ARG A 21 6.31 8.70 -17.77
CA ARG A 21 6.06 7.30 -17.40
C ARG A 21 4.70 7.09 -16.72
N GLY A 22 4.18 8.12 -16.06
CA GLY A 22 2.94 8.06 -15.30
C GLY A 22 2.43 9.46 -14.97
N LEU A 23 1.20 9.52 -14.51
CA LEU A 23 0.53 10.72 -14.04
C LEU A 23 0.15 10.52 -12.57
N TRP A 24 0.49 11.49 -11.73
CA TRP A 24 0.11 11.52 -10.32
C TRP A 24 -0.58 12.84 -10.01
N GLU A 25 -1.69 12.76 -9.28
CA GLU A 25 -2.45 13.92 -8.85
C GLU A 25 -2.11 14.24 -7.40
N PHE A 26 -1.91 15.53 -7.12
CA PHE A 26 -1.68 16.04 -5.78
C PHE A 26 -2.78 17.03 -5.42
N ARG A 27 -3.19 17.01 -4.15
CA ARG A 27 -4.07 18.04 -3.59
C ARG A 27 -3.18 19.16 -3.07
N ILE A 28 -3.44 20.38 -3.52
CA ILE A 28 -2.70 21.57 -3.11
C ILE A 28 -3.65 22.53 -2.39
N ALA A 29 -3.08 23.44 -1.59
CA ALA A 29 -3.84 24.54 -1.00
C ALA A 29 -4.11 25.63 -2.05
N GLU A 30 -5.19 26.40 -1.88
CA GLU A 30 -5.68 27.38 -2.86
C GLU A 30 -4.69 28.51 -3.19
N ASP A 31 -3.71 28.73 -2.32
CA ASP A 31 -2.65 29.74 -2.46
C ASP A 31 -1.50 29.30 -3.37
N GLN A 32 -1.40 28.00 -3.69
CA GLN A 32 -0.36 27.48 -4.57
C GLN A 32 -0.87 27.38 -6.01
N LYS A 33 -0.23 28.11 -6.92
CA LYS A 33 -0.54 28.09 -8.36
C LYS A 33 0.68 27.62 -9.12
N PHE A 34 0.53 26.53 -9.87
CA PHE A 34 1.54 26.02 -10.79
C PHE A 34 1.13 26.35 -12.21
N LEU A 35 2.10 26.70 -13.06
CA LEU A 35 1.84 26.90 -14.47
C LEU A 35 1.88 25.55 -15.21
N ARG A 36 1.01 25.39 -16.19
CA ARG A 36 0.98 24.17 -17.01
C ARG A 36 2.27 24.03 -17.82
N GLY A 37 2.92 22.87 -17.71
CA GLY A 37 4.20 22.60 -18.39
C GLY A 37 5.43 23.12 -17.64
N GLU A 38 5.25 23.67 -16.43
CA GLU A 38 6.36 24.01 -15.54
C GLU A 38 7.13 22.76 -15.10
N GLU A 39 8.45 22.84 -15.09
CA GLU A 39 9.32 21.77 -14.62
C GLU A 39 9.47 21.84 -13.10
N ILE A 40 9.21 20.71 -12.42
CA ILE A 40 9.37 20.60 -10.97
C ILE A 40 10.73 19.97 -10.67
N THR A 41 11.64 20.74 -10.07
CA THR A 41 12.99 20.30 -9.70
C THR A 41 13.05 19.80 -8.24
N VAL A 42 14.17 19.17 -7.86
CA VAL A 42 14.39 18.66 -6.49
C VAL A 42 14.57 19.81 -5.47
N GLU A 43 14.79 21.04 -5.95
CA GLU A 43 15.01 22.23 -5.10
C GLU A 43 13.83 22.55 -4.19
N ILE A 44 12.61 22.12 -4.56
CA ILE A 44 11.41 22.28 -3.72
C ILE A 44 11.54 21.61 -2.35
N PHE A 45 12.48 20.67 -2.20
CA PHE A 45 12.73 19.93 -0.96
C PHE A 45 13.90 20.50 -0.13
N ALA A 46 14.56 21.57 -0.58
CA ALA A 46 15.81 22.06 0.05
C ALA A 46 15.67 22.37 1.55
N ASP A 47 14.55 22.98 1.97
CA ASP A 47 14.27 23.34 3.36
C ASP A 47 13.30 22.38 4.07
N VAL A 48 12.98 21.24 3.44
CA VAL A 48 12.00 20.28 3.94
C VAL A 48 12.68 19.21 4.79
N LYS A 49 12.33 19.15 6.09
CA LYS A 49 12.95 18.21 7.05
C LYS A 49 12.36 16.79 7.00
N LYS A 50 11.11 16.65 6.58
CA LYS A 50 10.36 15.39 6.54
C LYS A 50 9.45 15.37 5.33
N VAL A 51 9.37 14.22 4.69
CA VAL A 51 8.56 14.00 3.50
C VAL A 51 7.77 12.71 3.65
N ASP A 52 6.51 12.75 3.23
CA ASP A 52 5.67 11.56 3.11
C ASP A 52 5.91 10.92 1.74
N VAL A 53 6.32 9.66 1.72
CA VAL A 53 6.63 8.92 0.49
C VAL A 53 5.60 7.83 0.27
N THR A 54 4.92 7.87 -0.89
CA THR A 54 4.00 6.80 -1.31
C THR A 54 4.57 6.02 -2.48
N GLY A 55 4.58 4.70 -2.39
CA GLY A 55 5.06 3.83 -3.46
C GLY A 55 4.45 2.43 -3.43
N THR A 56 4.77 1.63 -4.44
CA THR A 56 4.36 0.21 -4.47
C THR A 56 5.39 -0.63 -3.75
N SER A 57 4.95 -1.41 -2.76
CA SER A 57 5.80 -2.32 -2.01
C SER A 57 6.28 -3.50 -2.88
N LYS A 58 7.47 -4.03 -2.59
CA LYS A 58 8.02 -5.18 -3.34
C LYS A 58 7.10 -6.41 -3.22
N GLY A 59 6.64 -6.91 -4.37
CA GLY A 59 5.86 -8.14 -4.46
C GLY A 59 6.64 -9.36 -3.94
N LYS A 60 5.97 -10.18 -3.11
CA LYS A 60 6.50 -11.44 -2.56
C LYS A 60 5.64 -12.66 -2.96
N GLY A 61 4.68 -12.48 -3.87
CA GLY A 61 3.78 -13.52 -4.38
C GLY A 61 2.83 -14.05 -3.31
N PHE A 62 2.46 -15.32 -3.42
CA PHE A 62 1.64 -16.01 -2.42
C PHE A 62 2.46 -16.35 -1.18
N ALA A 63 2.17 -15.71 -0.06
CA ALA A 63 2.84 -15.90 1.21
C ALA A 63 1.98 -16.68 2.20
N GLY A 64 2.59 -17.69 2.83
CA GLY A 64 1.99 -18.41 3.97
C GLY A 64 1.86 -17.54 5.22
N VAL A 65 1.05 -17.99 6.18
CA VAL A 65 0.67 -17.21 7.38
C VAL A 65 1.84 -16.75 8.25
N VAL A 66 2.90 -17.55 8.34
CA VAL A 66 4.10 -17.18 9.11
C VAL A 66 4.81 -15.98 8.48
N LYS A 67 5.00 -16.00 7.16
CA LYS A 67 5.69 -14.91 6.44
C LYS A 67 4.81 -13.66 6.31
N ARG A 68 3.49 -13.85 6.14
CA ARG A 68 2.54 -12.75 5.91
C ARG A 68 2.15 -12.03 7.20
N TRP A 69 2.05 -12.76 8.32
CA TRP A 69 1.48 -12.24 9.56
C TRP A 69 2.34 -12.49 10.82
N ASN A 70 3.56 -13.01 10.65
CA ASN A 70 4.46 -13.34 11.76
C ASN A 70 3.86 -14.34 12.78
N PHE A 71 3.01 -15.26 12.31
CA PHE A 71 2.46 -16.32 13.18
C PHE A 71 3.57 -17.24 13.71
N ARG A 72 3.43 -17.69 14.97
CA ARG A 72 4.32 -18.71 15.54
C ARG A 72 4.07 -20.06 14.86
N THR A 73 5.13 -20.84 14.69
CA THR A 73 5.04 -22.23 14.23
C THR A 73 4.67 -23.16 15.38
N GLN A 74 4.11 -24.31 15.06
CA GLN A 74 3.93 -25.39 16.02
C GLN A 74 5.26 -26.10 16.28
N ASP A 75 5.30 -26.94 17.32
CA ASP A 75 6.49 -27.71 17.66
C ASP A 75 6.93 -28.61 16.50
N ALA A 76 8.24 -28.74 16.36
CA ALA A 76 8.87 -29.50 15.27
C ALA A 76 9.10 -30.97 15.63
N THR A 77 9.38 -31.27 16.90
CA THR A 77 9.95 -32.58 17.30
C THR A 77 9.02 -33.44 18.15
N HIS A 78 8.04 -32.85 18.85
CA HIS A 78 7.13 -33.58 19.74
C HIS A 78 5.91 -34.17 19.00
N GLY A 79 6.15 -35.03 18.00
CA GLY A 79 5.10 -35.82 17.35
C GLY A 79 4.19 -35.07 16.37
N ASN A 80 4.52 -33.83 16.00
CA ASN A 80 3.85 -33.12 14.92
C ASN A 80 4.36 -33.62 13.57
N SER A 81 3.45 -34.08 12.69
CA SER A 81 3.82 -34.67 11.40
C SER A 81 3.69 -33.72 10.21
N LEU A 82 2.64 -32.90 10.18
CA LEU A 82 2.27 -32.11 8.98
C LEU A 82 1.95 -30.64 9.28
N SER A 83 1.75 -30.27 10.55
CA SER A 83 1.13 -28.99 10.92
C SER A 83 2.12 -27.93 11.42
N HIS A 84 3.43 -28.13 11.24
CA HIS A 84 4.46 -27.22 11.75
C HIS A 84 4.23 -25.74 11.40
N ARG A 85 3.71 -25.46 10.19
CA ARG A 85 3.43 -24.09 9.71
C ARG A 85 1.95 -23.81 9.47
N ALA A 86 1.06 -24.68 9.97
CA ALA A 86 -0.37 -24.51 9.85
C ALA A 86 -0.84 -23.27 10.64
N PRO A 87 -1.89 -22.57 10.19
CA PRO A 87 -2.44 -21.38 10.88
C PRO A 87 -3.07 -21.68 12.24
N GLY A 88 -3.29 -22.96 12.57
CA GLY A 88 -4.07 -23.36 13.74
C GLY A 88 -5.57 -23.13 13.53
N SER A 89 -6.31 -22.94 14.63
CA SER A 89 -7.76 -22.75 14.56
C SER A 89 -8.15 -21.41 13.92
N ILE A 90 -9.08 -21.47 12.97
CA ILE A 90 -9.58 -20.32 12.22
C ILE A 90 -10.95 -19.82 12.70
N GLY A 91 -11.66 -20.58 13.53
CA GLY A 91 -13.03 -20.26 13.98
C GLY A 91 -13.48 -21.05 15.21
N GLN A 92 -14.68 -20.74 15.70
CA GLN A 92 -15.34 -21.44 16.81
C GLN A 92 -16.38 -22.43 16.26
N ASN A 93 -16.86 -23.34 17.11
CA ASN A 93 -17.84 -24.38 16.75
C ASN A 93 -19.27 -23.82 16.57
N GLN A 94 -20.16 -23.95 17.57
CA GLN A 94 -21.60 -23.73 17.40
C GLN A 94 -22.01 -22.28 17.11
N THR A 95 -21.38 -21.31 17.79
CA THR A 95 -21.65 -19.88 17.60
C THR A 95 -20.30 -19.19 17.47
N PRO A 96 -20.00 -18.47 16.38
CA PRO A 96 -20.86 -18.02 15.26
C PRO A 96 -20.97 -18.98 14.05
N GLY A 97 -20.39 -20.19 14.09
CA GLY A 97 -20.50 -21.18 12.99
C GLY A 97 -19.87 -20.75 11.66
N LYS A 98 -18.99 -19.73 11.67
CA LYS A 98 -18.31 -19.21 10.48
C LYS A 98 -16.97 -18.58 10.82
N VAL A 99 -16.15 -18.36 9.80
CA VAL A 99 -14.93 -17.55 9.91
C VAL A 99 -15.29 -16.07 9.72
N PHE A 100 -14.79 -15.20 10.60
CA PHE A 100 -15.01 -13.75 10.50
C PHE A 100 -14.27 -13.12 9.32
N LYS A 101 -14.84 -12.04 8.77
CA LYS A 101 -14.19 -11.22 7.73
C LYS A 101 -12.90 -10.60 8.29
N GLY A 102 -11.86 -10.50 7.46
CA GLY A 102 -10.56 -9.97 7.88
C GLY A 102 -9.71 -10.96 8.69
N LYS A 103 -10.14 -12.22 8.85
CA LYS A 103 -9.31 -13.26 9.48
C LYS A 103 -7.99 -13.42 8.70
N LYS A 104 -6.88 -13.31 9.41
CA LYS A 104 -5.52 -13.45 8.86
C LYS A 104 -5.30 -14.85 8.29
N MET A 105 -5.02 -14.92 6.99
CA MET A 105 -4.76 -16.16 6.23
C MET A 105 -3.61 -15.97 5.24
N ALA A 106 -3.18 -17.07 4.62
CA ALA A 106 -2.23 -17.03 3.50
C ALA A 106 -2.82 -16.25 2.31
N GLY A 107 -1.96 -15.71 1.47
CA GLY A 107 -2.39 -14.95 0.30
C GLY A 107 -1.30 -14.04 -0.24
N HIS A 108 -1.68 -13.16 -1.17
CA HIS A 108 -0.76 -12.21 -1.78
C HIS A 108 -0.12 -11.28 -0.74
N LEU A 109 1.19 -11.09 -0.85
CA LEU A 109 1.98 -10.21 0.02
C LEU A 109 2.83 -9.27 -0.83
N GLY A 110 2.73 -7.97 -0.56
CA GLY A 110 3.37 -6.93 -1.35
C GLY A 110 2.56 -6.56 -2.60
N ASP A 111 3.19 -5.78 -3.49
CA ASP A 111 2.51 -5.13 -4.64
C ASP A 111 1.33 -4.24 -4.22
N GLU A 112 1.39 -3.75 -2.99
CA GLU A 112 0.40 -2.87 -2.40
C GLU A 112 0.96 -1.46 -2.32
N ARG A 113 0.11 -0.46 -2.55
CA ARG A 113 0.44 0.96 -2.38
C ARG A 113 0.57 1.25 -0.88
N VAL A 114 1.77 1.65 -0.46
CA VAL A 114 2.11 1.95 0.94
C VAL A 114 2.63 3.38 1.04
N THR A 115 2.34 4.03 2.17
CA THR A 115 2.82 5.38 2.51
C THR A 115 3.68 5.29 3.76
N VAL A 116 4.83 5.97 3.75
CA VAL A 116 5.74 6.12 4.90
C VAL A 116 5.90 7.61 5.19
N GLN A 117 5.90 8.00 6.47
CA GLN A 117 5.97 9.36 6.99
C GLN A 117 7.24 9.60 7.81
#